data_AF-A0A956TT42-F1
#
_entry.id   AF-A0A956TT42-F1
#
_cell.length_a   1.000
_cell.length_b   1.000
_cell.length_c   1.000
_cell.angle_alpha   90.00
_cell.angle_beta   90.00
_cell.angle_gamma   90.00
#
_symmetry.space_group_name_H-M   'P 1'
#
loop_
_entity.id
_entity.type
_entity.pdbx_description
1 polymer ?
#
loop_
_entity_poly.entity_id
_entity_poly.type
_entity_poly.pdbx_seq_one_letter_code
_entity_poly.pdbx_strand_id
1 'polypeptide(L)'
;MQATPTEQKDNATKGGSNLLKTLVLVLILCCFAGAAYYFTRPQETPLTRAIKLVKEGKAAFALPMLEELSREQPDNGEVYPWLARGYLASQRYAEGRTALDTALRLHLSSEQIKPVITDFADYYQRRGDFEEAEKLYHSAARIGPPKLFEAERAKMYLDWADQNTNDNKLEEAIHHLQLGESLSGSLDEATMKAIPHKLSDCYRRLAAVAETQNQDDPAAIKLLEKSLSVCDEPLTRRALAAIYARTGNSDKAIENYEAVSNDDPNNLEVRHHLIELLLERKEFDKAQTALIGLTDREKSVENYELLADVNLKLSNYAGAVRALEEASTLRPTPELLTKLRTTLVNWSNMLISEKKLQEATAVKGHAERVAEQLAMMGAPVNADKDNGKDEQKAWNPGSTPVSIVFSRNWLAKDSLTPEGKIKIRNITGMPITDLNLTAVFYDNTTRKKNGMVMLPVASQARPFPPGEDRWLYFSCPHTVRADHQLAVVILWQGRFLKEFPVTKQR
;
A
#
# COMPACT_ATOMS: atom_id res chain seq x y z
N MET A 1 63.00 -69.93 -79.67
CA MET A 1 63.55 -68.56 -79.61
C MET A 1 62.45 -67.60 -80.04
N GLN A 2 62.28 -66.53 -79.25
CA GLN A 2 61.54 -65.27 -79.51
C GLN A 2 60.04 -65.32 -79.89
N ALA A 3 59.19 -64.76 -79.03
CA ALA A 3 58.61 -63.41 -79.18
C ALA A 3 57.41 -63.23 -78.21
N THR A 4 57.33 -62.06 -77.58
CA THR A 4 56.22 -61.56 -76.75
C THR A 4 54.96 -61.27 -77.60
N PRO A 5 53.76 -61.15 -76.99
CA PRO A 5 53.27 -59.80 -76.73
C PRO A 5 52.47 -59.59 -75.43
N THR A 6 52.51 -58.33 -75.02
CA THR A 6 51.58 -57.54 -74.18
C THR A 6 50.11 -57.61 -74.62
N GLU A 7 49.15 -57.62 -73.68
CA GLU A 7 47.99 -56.70 -73.69
C GLU A 7 47.17 -56.74 -72.38
N GLN A 8 46.71 -55.56 -71.98
CA GLN A 8 45.90 -55.25 -70.79
C GLN A 8 44.48 -55.87 -70.84
N LYS A 9 43.90 -56.21 -69.68
CA LYS A 9 42.43 -56.20 -69.49
C LYS A 9 42.02 -55.98 -68.02
N ASP A 10 41.48 -54.79 -67.80
CA ASP A 10 40.40 -54.38 -66.89
C ASP A 10 40.46 -54.71 -65.38
N ASN A 11 40.88 -53.70 -64.63
CA ASN A 11 40.29 -53.40 -63.33
C ASN A 11 38.85 -52.91 -63.53
N ALA A 12 37.84 -53.76 -63.27
CA ALA A 12 36.44 -53.34 -63.13
C ALA A 12 35.69 -54.14 -62.04
N THR A 13 35.62 -53.53 -60.85
CA THR A 13 34.53 -53.63 -59.85
C THR A 13 34.02 -55.00 -59.40
N LYS A 14 34.77 -55.68 -58.50
CA LYS A 14 34.17 -56.62 -57.52
C LYS A 14 33.34 -55.93 -56.41
N GLY A 15 33.24 -54.60 -56.43
CA GLY A 15 32.37 -53.82 -55.53
C GLY A 15 30.90 -53.81 -55.93
N GLY A 16 30.56 -54.01 -57.21
CA GLY A 16 29.20 -53.86 -57.72
C GLY A 16 28.23 -54.94 -57.26
N SER A 17 28.64 -56.21 -57.16
CA SER A 17 27.71 -57.31 -56.85
C SER A 17 27.32 -57.38 -55.36
N ASN A 18 28.21 -57.00 -54.45
CA ASN A 18 27.90 -56.91 -53.02
C ASN A 18 27.09 -55.66 -52.71
N LEU A 19 27.38 -54.53 -53.36
CA LEU A 19 26.54 -53.32 -53.28
C LEU A 19 25.14 -53.58 -53.86
N LEU A 20 25.02 -54.27 -54.99
CA LEU A 20 23.71 -54.59 -55.56
C LEU A 20 22.90 -55.52 -54.65
N LYS A 21 23.55 -56.53 -54.05
CA LYS A 21 22.91 -57.44 -53.08
C LYS A 21 22.47 -56.73 -51.81
N THR A 22 23.28 -55.82 -51.26
CA THR A 22 22.88 -55.04 -50.07
C THR A 22 21.75 -54.06 -50.42
N LEU A 23 21.76 -53.44 -51.59
CA LEU A 23 20.71 -52.53 -52.04
C LEU A 23 19.38 -53.26 -52.27
N VAL A 24 19.42 -54.46 -52.85
CA VAL A 24 18.24 -55.34 -52.99
C VAL A 24 17.74 -55.79 -51.61
N LEU A 25 18.63 -56.14 -50.68
CA LEU A 25 18.23 -56.56 -49.35
C LEU A 25 17.61 -55.41 -48.55
N VAL A 26 18.15 -54.19 -48.68
CA VAL A 26 17.55 -52.96 -48.12
C VAL A 26 16.20 -52.67 -48.76
N LEU A 27 16.05 -52.82 -50.08
CA LEU A 27 14.76 -52.65 -50.77
C LEU A 27 13.73 -53.66 -50.28
N ILE A 28 14.11 -54.93 -50.11
CA ILE A 28 13.24 -55.97 -49.55
C ILE A 28 12.85 -55.63 -48.11
N LEU A 29 13.79 -55.14 -47.30
CA LEU A 29 13.55 -54.73 -45.91
C LEU A 29 12.65 -53.48 -45.84
N CYS A 30 12.80 -52.53 -46.75
CA CYS A 30 11.92 -51.37 -46.90
C CYS A 30 10.53 -51.77 -47.42
N CYS A 31 10.43 -52.72 -48.33
CA CYS A 31 9.16 -53.28 -48.78
C CYS A 31 8.46 -54.07 -47.67
N PHE A 32 9.22 -54.84 -46.87
CA PHE A 32 8.69 -55.53 -45.68
C PHE A 32 8.28 -54.54 -44.59
N ALA A 33 9.06 -53.49 -44.36
CA ALA A 33 8.69 -52.42 -43.43
C ALA A 33 7.48 -51.63 -43.93
N GLY A 34 7.37 -51.37 -45.23
CA GLY A 34 6.21 -50.73 -45.86
C GLY A 34 4.96 -51.61 -45.85
N ALA A 35 5.10 -52.91 -46.07
CA ALA A 35 4.03 -53.88 -45.98
C ALA A 35 3.59 -54.09 -44.53
N ALA A 36 4.54 -54.22 -43.59
CA ALA A 36 4.26 -54.27 -42.17
C ALA A 36 3.57 -52.98 -41.70
N TYR A 37 4.02 -51.81 -42.17
CA TYR A 37 3.38 -50.53 -41.91
C TYR A 37 1.96 -50.46 -42.48
N TYR A 38 1.73 -51.00 -43.69
CA TYR A 38 0.41 -51.04 -44.30
C TYR A 38 -0.55 -52.01 -43.59
N PHE A 39 -0.07 -53.19 -43.19
CA PHE A 39 -0.87 -54.20 -42.48
C PHE A 39 -1.08 -53.89 -40.99
N THR A 40 -0.22 -53.06 -40.38
CA THR A 40 -0.40 -52.60 -38.99
C THR A 40 -1.24 -51.33 -38.88
N ARG A 41 -1.62 -50.69 -40.00
CA ARG A 41 -2.59 -49.60 -39.97
C ARG A 41 -4.00 -50.16 -39.71
N PRO A 42 -4.68 -49.77 -38.62
CA PRO A 42 -6.09 -50.11 -38.44
C PRO A 42 -6.89 -49.54 -39.62
N GLN A 43 -7.75 -50.34 -40.25
CA GLN A 43 -8.60 -49.85 -41.33
C GLN A 43 -9.57 -48.79 -40.80
N GLU A 44 -9.69 -47.66 -41.50
CA GLU A 44 -10.66 -46.61 -41.15
C GLU A 44 -12.09 -47.16 -41.35
N THR A 45 -12.76 -47.52 -40.25
CA THR A 45 -14.18 -47.84 -40.26
C THR A 45 -15.03 -46.59 -40.53
N PRO A 46 -16.26 -46.72 -41.06
CA PRO A 46 -17.17 -45.58 -41.25
C PRO A 46 -17.35 -44.76 -39.97
N LEU A 47 -17.41 -45.43 -38.81
CA LEU A 47 -17.47 -44.80 -37.50
C LEU A 47 -16.21 -43.98 -37.19
N THR A 48 -15.02 -44.56 -37.32
CA THR A 48 -13.76 -43.82 -37.04
C THR A 48 -13.57 -42.61 -37.97
N ARG A 49 -13.99 -42.72 -39.23
CA ARG A 49 -14.01 -41.61 -40.19
C ARG A 49 -15.01 -40.52 -39.77
N ALA A 50 -16.21 -40.89 -39.36
CA ALA A 50 -17.21 -39.94 -38.88
C ALA A 50 -16.75 -39.22 -37.61
N ILE A 51 -16.17 -39.93 -36.64
CA ILE A 51 -15.59 -39.37 -35.42
C ILE A 51 -14.53 -38.32 -35.75
N LYS A 52 -13.63 -38.63 -36.69
CA LYS A 52 -12.59 -37.70 -37.15
C LYS A 52 -13.20 -36.43 -37.74
N LEU A 53 -14.21 -36.55 -38.59
CA LEU A 53 -14.91 -35.40 -39.18
C LEU A 53 -15.60 -34.53 -38.12
N VAL A 54 -16.26 -35.11 -37.12
CA VAL A 54 -16.86 -34.34 -36.01
C VAL A 54 -15.77 -33.58 -35.25
N LYS A 55 -14.64 -34.22 -34.93
CA LYS A 55 -13.50 -33.59 -34.25
C LYS A 55 -12.86 -32.46 -35.07
N GLU A 56 -12.86 -32.57 -36.40
CA GLU A 56 -12.39 -31.52 -37.31
C GLU A 56 -13.40 -30.36 -37.50
N GLY A 57 -14.54 -30.38 -36.81
CA GLY A 57 -15.62 -29.39 -36.95
C GLY A 57 -16.47 -29.58 -38.22
N LYS A 58 -16.24 -30.66 -38.98
CA LYS A 58 -16.94 -31.01 -40.22
C LYS A 58 -18.17 -31.88 -39.94
N ALA A 59 -18.96 -31.52 -38.93
CA ALA A 59 -20.08 -32.32 -38.43
C ALA A 59 -21.14 -32.61 -39.50
N ALA A 60 -21.42 -31.66 -40.40
CA ALA A 60 -22.39 -31.84 -41.49
C ALA A 60 -22.05 -33.03 -42.42
N PHE A 61 -20.76 -33.32 -42.63
CA PHE A 61 -20.34 -34.48 -43.42
C PHE A 61 -20.37 -35.79 -42.63
N ALA A 62 -20.24 -35.71 -41.30
CA ALA A 62 -20.27 -36.88 -40.43
C ALA A 62 -21.70 -37.38 -40.19
N LEU A 63 -22.68 -36.47 -40.12
CA LEU A 63 -24.05 -36.78 -39.76
C LEU A 63 -24.70 -37.86 -40.63
N PRO A 64 -24.67 -37.81 -41.97
CA PRO A 64 -25.28 -38.85 -42.79
C PRO A 64 -24.71 -40.24 -42.50
N MET A 65 -23.40 -40.35 -42.27
CA MET A 65 -22.74 -41.60 -41.93
C MET A 65 -23.14 -42.10 -40.53
N LEU A 66 -23.24 -41.21 -39.55
CA LEU A 66 -23.66 -41.57 -38.19
C LEU A 66 -25.16 -41.95 -38.14
N GLU A 67 -26.00 -41.25 -38.89
CA GLU A 67 -27.42 -41.57 -39.04
C GLU A 67 -27.61 -42.95 -39.69
N GLU A 68 -26.87 -43.24 -40.77
CA GLU A 68 -26.88 -44.55 -41.42
C GLU A 68 -26.44 -45.65 -40.47
N LEU A 69 -25.30 -45.47 -39.77
CA LEU A 69 -24.81 -46.42 -38.76
C LEU A 69 -25.82 -46.67 -37.64
N SER A 70 -26.54 -45.63 -37.19
CA SER A 70 -27.56 -45.77 -36.15
C SER A 70 -28.79 -46.57 -36.61
N ARG A 71 -29.08 -46.60 -37.91
CA ARG A 71 -30.17 -47.41 -38.49
C ARG A 71 -29.73 -48.85 -38.69
N GLU A 72 -28.51 -49.06 -39.16
CA GLU A 72 -27.94 -50.40 -39.38
C GLU A 72 -27.64 -51.14 -38.08
N GLN A 73 -27.18 -50.41 -37.05
CA GLN A 73 -26.76 -50.97 -35.77
C GLN A 73 -27.38 -50.19 -34.59
N PRO A 74 -28.69 -50.35 -34.31
CA PRO A 74 -29.36 -49.63 -33.22
C PRO A 74 -28.80 -49.94 -31.82
N ASP A 75 -28.22 -51.12 -31.65
CA ASP A 75 -27.63 -51.57 -30.37
C ASP A 75 -26.18 -51.09 -30.18
N ASN A 76 -25.58 -50.47 -31.21
CA ASN A 76 -24.22 -49.95 -31.12
C ASN A 76 -24.20 -48.61 -30.38
N GLY A 77 -24.04 -48.69 -29.07
CA GLY A 77 -24.01 -47.53 -28.19
C GLY A 77 -22.96 -46.48 -28.55
N GLU A 78 -21.83 -46.86 -29.17
CA GLU A 78 -20.74 -45.93 -29.47
C GLU A 78 -21.12 -44.85 -30.49
N VAL A 79 -22.12 -45.12 -31.35
CA VAL A 79 -22.55 -44.19 -32.40
C VAL A 79 -23.27 -42.97 -31.81
N TYR A 80 -24.09 -43.17 -30.77
CA TYR A 80 -25.02 -42.16 -30.27
C TYR A 80 -24.35 -40.92 -29.64
N PRO A 81 -23.26 -41.02 -28.84
CA PRO A 81 -22.52 -39.84 -28.39
C PRO A 81 -22.01 -38.99 -29.55
N TRP A 82 -21.49 -39.61 -30.61
CA TRP A 82 -20.98 -38.88 -31.78
C TRP A 82 -22.09 -38.30 -32.63
N LEU A 83 -23.22 -39.01 -32.77
CA LEU A 83 -24.42 -38.51 -33.44
C LEU A 83 -24.97 -37.28 -32.72
N ALA A 84 -25.07 -37.34 -31.38
CA ALA A 84 -25.51 -36.22 -30.55
C ALA A 84 -24.59 -34.99 -30.69
N ARG A 85 -23.26 -35.19 -30.66
CA ARG A 85 -22.28 -34.11 -30.88
C ARG A 85 -22.34 -33.55 -32.30
N GLY A 86 -22.56 -34.39 -33.31
CA GLY A 86 -22.73 -33.97 -34.69
C GLY A 86 -23.98 -33.10 -34.87
N TYR A 87 -25.09 -33.49 -34.22
CA TYR A 87 -26.33 -32.70 -34.21
C TYR A 87 -26.15 -31.38 -33.46
N LEU A 88 -25.49 -31.39 -32.29
CA LEU A 88 -25.18 -30.18 -31.52
C LEU A 88 -24.36 -29.19 -32.35
N ALA A 89 -23.29 -29.66 -33.00
CA ALA A 89 -22.44 -28.83 -33.87
C ALA A 89 -23.18 -28.30 -35.11
N SER A 90 -24.22 -29.01 -35.57
CA SER A 90 -25.05 -28.60 -36.71
C SER A 90 -26.32 -27.85 -36.29
N GLN A 91 -26.41 -27.42 -35.03
CA GLN A 91 -27.56 -26.70 -34.45
C GLN A 91 -28.90 -27.47 -34.48
N ARG A 92 -28.86 -28.80 -34.64
CA ARG A 92 -30.00 -29.72 -34.61
C ARG A 92 -30.27 -30.20 -33.18
N TYR A 93 -30.58 -29.26 -32.27
CA TYR A 93 -30.55 -29.48 -30.82
C TYR A 93 -31.51 -30.57 -30.32
N ALA A 94 -32.75 -30.60 -30.82
CA ALA A 94 -33.75 -31.58 -30.40
C ALA A 94 -33.31 -33.01 -30.73
N GLU A 95 -32.85 -33.23 -31.96
CA GLU A 95 -32.32 -34.52 -32.42
C GLU A 95 -31.05 -34.89 -31.65
N GLY A 96 -30.18 -33.91 -31.40
CA GLY A 96 -29.02 -34.07 -30.53
C GLY A 96 -29.38 -34.55 -29.12
N ARG A 97 -30.41 -33.98 -28.51
CA ARG A 97 -30.88 -34.37 -27.17
C ARG A 97 -31.43 -35.80 -27.18
N THR A 98 -32.22 -36.18 -28.20
CA THR A 98 -32.73 -37.56 -28.32
C THR A 98 -31.62 -38.60 -28.51
N ALA A 99 -30.57 -38.27 -29.26
CA ALA A 99 -29.40 -39.12 -29.42
C ALA A 99 -28.63 -39.25 -28.10
N LEU A 100 -28.47 -38.17 -27.33
CA LEU A 100 -27.86 -38.21 -25.99
C LEU A 100 -28.68 -39.05 -25.00
N ASP A 101 -30.01 -38.93 -24.99
CA ASP A 101 -30.87 -39.76 -24.13
C ASP A 101 -30.79 -41.25 -24.50
N THR A 102 -30.59 -41.55 -25.78
CA THR A 102 -30.35 -42.93 -26.23
C THR A 102 -28.98 -43.42 -25.76
N ALA A 103 -27.94 -42.59 -25.86
CA ALA A 103 -26.61 -42.90 -25.33
C ALA A 103 -26.62 -43.19 -23.82
N LEU A 104 -27.38 -42.42 -23.04
CA LEU A 104 -27.56 -42.62 -21.59
C LEU A 104 -28.28 -43.93 -21.26
N ARG A 105 -29.29 -44.32 -22.05
CA ARG A 105 -30.03 -45.58 -21.88
C ARG A 105 -29.20 -46.82 -22.17
N LEU A 106 -28.19 -46.72 -23.03
CA LEU A 106 -27.33 -47.84 -23.43
C LEU A 106 -26.17 -48.09 -22.43
N HIS A 107 -26.15 -47.40 -21.28
CA HIS A 107 -25.20 -47.63 -20.17
C HIS A 107 -23.72 -47.66 -20.61
N LEU A 108 -23.35 -46.73 -21.49
CA LEU A 108 -21.98 -46.56 -21.98
C LEU A 108 -20.98 -46.28 -20.86
N SER A 109 -19.70 -46.59 -21.12
CA SER A 109 -18.62 -46.29 -20.18
C SER A 109 -18.52 -44.78 -19.90
N SER A 110 -18.01 -44.46 -18.71
CA SER A 110 -17.83 -43.08 -18.25
C SER A 110 -16.97 -42.23 -19.21
N GLU A 111 -15.95 -42.84 -19.83
CA GLU A 111 -15.06 -42.18 -20.79
C GLU A 111 -15.77 -41.78 -22.08
N GLN A 112 -16.72 -42.61 -22.54
CA GLN A 112 -17.45 -42.39 -23.79
C GLN A 112 -18.57 -41.36 -23.63
N ILE A 113 -19.26 -41.36 -22.49
CA ILE A 113 -20.43 -40.49 -22.27
C ILE A 113 -20.05 -39.10 -21.76
N LYS A 114 -18.97 -38.98 -20.99
CA LYS A 114 -18.57 -37.72 -20.36
C LYS A 114 -18.43 -36.56 -21.36
N PRO A 115 -17.72 -36.70 -22.50
CA PRO A 115 -17.54 -35.58 -23.44
C PRO A 115 -18.84 -35.05 -24.05
N VAL A 116 -19.80 -35.93 -24.37
CA VAL A 116 -21.08 -35.46 -24.96
C VAL A 116 -21.94 -34.76 -23.92
N ILE A 117 -21.95 -35.23 -22.67
CA ILE A 117 -22.67 -34.55 -21.58
C ILE A 117 -22.07 -33.18 -21.32
N THR A 118 -20.75 -33.06 -21.27
CA THR A 118 -20.09 -31.76 -21.08
C THR A 118 -20.36 -30.82 -22.24
N ASP A 119 -20.33 -31.29 -23.48
CA ASP A 119 -20.63 -30.45 -24.65
C ASP A 119 -22.06 -29.87 -24.60
N PHE A 120 -23.06 -30.68 -24.19
CA PHE A 120 -24.44 -30.22 -24.03
C PHE A 120 -24.62 -29.31 -22.80
N ALA A 121 -23.98 -29.61 -21.69
CA ALA A 121 -24.02 -28.76 -20.50
C ALA A 121 -23.39 -27.39 -20.79
N ASP A 122 -22.25 -27.34 -21.46
CA ASP A 122 -21.59 -26.10 -21.90
C ASP A 122 -22.49 -25.32 -22.87
N TYR A 123 -23.21 -26.01 -23.76
CA TYR A 123 -24.20 -25.38 -24.64
C TYR A 123 -25.30 -24.69 -23.83
N TYR A 124 -25.90 -25.37 -22.84
CA TYR A 124 -26.93 -24.78 -21.99
C TYR A 124 -26.38 -23.61 -21.16
N GLN A 125 -25.19 -23.75 -20.58
CA GLN A 125 -24.52 -22.69 -19.82
C GLN A 125 -24.29 -21.43 -20.67
N ARG A 126 -23.81 -21.56 -21.91
CA ARG A 126 -23.61 -20.43 -22.82
C ARG A 126 -24.91 -19.67 -23.16
N ARG A 127 -26.06 -20.32 -23.01
CA ARG A 127 -27.38 -19.69 -23.18
C ARG A 127 -27.95 -19.11 -21.89
N GLY A 128 -27.32 -19.37 -20.75
CA GLY A 128 -27.84 -19.05 -19.42
C GLY A 128 -28.86 -20.07 -18.90
N ASP A 129 -29.07 -21.19 -19.60
CA ASP A 129 -30.04 -22.23 -19.24
C ASP A 129 -29.44 -23.21 -18.20
N PHE A 130 -28.93 -22.70 -17.07
CA PHE A 130 -28.21 -23.51 -16.07
C PHE A 130 -29.06 -24.63 -15.46
N GLU A 131 -30.37 -24.42 -15.31
CA GLU A 131 -31.28 -25.45 -14.80
C GLU A 131 -31.31 -26.71 -15.69
N GLU A 132 -31.23 -26.53 -17.01
CA GLU A 132 -31.20 -27.67 -17.95
C GLU A 132 -29.85 -28.39 -17.90
N ALA A 133 -28.75 -27.65 -17.73
CA ALA A 133 -27.43 -28.24 -17.48
C ALA A 133 -27.41 -29.04 -16.17
N GLU A 134 -28.01 -28.50 -15.10
CA GLU A 134 -28.12 -29.17 -13.80
C GLU A 134 -28.95 -30.45 -13.90
N LYS A 135 -30.13 -30.41 -14.55
CA LYS A 135 -30.97 -31.60 -14.81
C LYS A 135 -30.19 -32.66 -15.60
N LEU A 136 -29.42 -32.23 -16.60
CA LEU A 136 -28.60 -33.13 -17.39
C LEU A 136 -27.53 -33.81 -16.53
N TYR A 137 -26.77 -33.07 -15.73
CA TYR A 137 -25.78 -33.65 -14.82
C TYR A 137 -26.40 -34.58 -13.78
N HIS A 138 -27.55 -34.25 -13.20
CA HIS A 138 -28.26 -35.12 -12.28
C HIS A 138 -28.70 -36.43 -12.95
N SER A 139 -29.23 -36.35 -14.18
CA SER A 139 -29.62 -37.53 -14.95
C SER A 139 -28.42 -38.44 -15.24
N ALA A 140 -27.27 -37.84 -15.56
CA ALA A 140 -26.04 -38.57 -15.83
C ALA A 140 -25.44 -39.19 -14.55
N ALA A 141 -25.48 -38.50 -13.42
CA ALA A 141 -24.98 -38.98 -12.13
C ALA A 141 -25.80 -40.16 -11.57
N ARG A 142 -27.06 -40.32 -11.99
CA ARG A 142 -27.87 -41.51 -11.65
C ARG A 142 -27.43 -42.78 -12.36
N ILE A 143 -26.82 -42.64 -13.53
CA ILE A 143 -26.46 -43.74 -14.42
C ILE A 143 -24.97 -44.09 -14.26
N GLY A 144 -24.12 -43.08 -14.07
CA GLY A 144 -22.68 -43.23 -13.85
C GLY A 144 -22.27 -43.16 -12.37
N PRO A 145 -20.97 -43.25 -12.07
CA PRO A 145 -20.48 -43.06 -10.71
C PRO A 145 -20.75 -41.63 -10.22
N PRO A 146 -21.16 -41.42 -8.95
CA PRO A 146 -21.57 -40.11 -8.43
C PRO A 146 -20.53 -39.00 -8.64
N LYS A 147 -19.25 -39.35 -8.59
CA LYS A 147 -18.12 -38.42 -8.71
C LYS A 147 -17.77 -38.01 -10.15
N LEU A 148 -18.40 -38.60 -11.16
CA LEU A 148 -17.98 -38.45 -12.56
C LEU A 148 -18.01 -36.99 -13.06
N PHE A 149 -18.97 -36.22 -12.54
CA PHE A 149 -19.25 -34.85 -12.95
C PHE A 149 -19.11 -33.83 -11.81
N GLU A 150 -18.46 -34.17 -10.69
CA GLU A 150 -18.32 -33.23 -9.56
C GLU A 150 -17.60 -31.95 -9.98
N ALA A 151 -16.46 -32.06 -10.67
CA ALA A 151 -15.70 -30.92 -11.16
C ALA A 151 -16.50 -30.06 -12.13
N GLU A 152 -17.18 -30.69 -13.09
CA GLU A 152 -17.95 -30.00 -14.13
C GLU A 152 -19.19 -29.30 -13.57
N ARG A 153 -19.88 -29.96 -12.63
CA ARG A 153 -21.00 -29.35 -11.89
C ARG A 153 -20.53 -28.21 -11.02
N ALA A 154 -19.40 -28.36 -10.33
CA ALA A 154 -18.85 -27.30 -9.51
C ALA A 154 -18.58 -26.06 -10.38
N LYS A 155 -17.89 -26.21 -11.51
CA LYS A 155 -17.66 -25.10 -12.46
C LYS A 155 -18.96 -24.45 -12.95
N MET A 156 -19.93 -25.26 -13.36
CA MET A 156 -21.25 -24.77 -13.76
C MET A 156 -21.92 -23.92 -12.66
N TYR A 157 -21.90 -24.37 -11.39
CA TYR A 157 -22.46 -23.59 -10.28
C TYR A 157 -21.69 -22.29 -10.02
N LEU A 158 -20.36 -22.28 -10.21
CA LEU A 158 -19.57 -21.05 -10.12
C LEU A 158 -19.92 -20.06 -11.23
N ASP A 159 -20.10 -20.54 -12.46
CA ASP A 159 -20.53 -19.70 -13.59
C ASP A 159 -21.96 -19.17 -13.38
N TRP A 160 -22.86 -20.00 -12.85
CA TRP A 160 -24.21 -19.59 -12.49
C TRP A 160 -24.22 -18.55 -11.36
N ALA A 161 -23.36 -18.72 -10.36
CA ALA A 161 -23.20 -17.74 -9.29
C ALA A 161 -22.64 -16.41 -9.81
N ASP A 162 -21.68 -16.43 -10.73
CA ASP A 162 -21.14 -15.22 -11.35
C ASP A 162 -22.22 -14.47 -12.13
N GLN A 163 -23.05 -15.19 -12.89
CA GLN A 163 -24.20 -14.58 -13.56
C GLN A 163 -25.21 -13.99 -12.56
N ASN A 164 -25.58 -14.73 -11.51
CA ASN A 164 -26.49 -14.24 -10.48
C ASN A 164 -25.93 -13.02 -9.75
N THR A 165 -24.62 -12.97 -9.52
CA THR A 165 -23.95 -11.80 -8.93
C THR A 165 -24.05 -10.57 -9.85
N ASN A 166 -23.88 -10.76 -11.16
CA ASN A 166 -24.05 -9.70 -12.16
C ASN A 166 -25.51 -9.23 -12.26
N ASP A 167 -26.46 -10.15 -12.11
CA ASP A 167 -27.90 -9.86 -12.09
C ASP A 167 -28.37 -9.30 -10.72
N ASN A 168 -27.45 -9.11 -9.77
CA ASN A 168 -27.70 -8.65 -8.40
C ASN A 168 -28.66 -9.55 -7.59
N LYS A 169 -28.72 -10.85 -7.93
CA LYS A 169 -29.45 -11.90 -7.21
C LYS A 169 -28.52 -12.60 -6.23
N LEU A 170 -28.14 -11.88 -5.18
CA LEU A 170 -27.02 -12.26 -4.32
C LEU A 170 -27.30 -13.52 -3.47
N GLU A 171 -28.53 -13.73 -3.02
CA GLU A 171 -28.90 -14.95 -2.27
C GLU A 171 -28.77 -16.22 -3.12
N GLU A 172 -29.19 -16.14 -4.39
CA GLU A 172 -29.08 -17.23 -5.35
C GLU A 172 -27.60 -17.46 -5.71
N ALA A 173 -26.81 -16.40 -5.85
CA ALA A 173 -25.37 -16.51 -6.06
C ALA A 173 -24.68 -17.23 -4.88
N ILE A 174 -25.02 -16.87 -3.63
CA ILE A 174 -24.49 -17.55 -2.43
C ILE A 174 -24.86 -19.03 -2.43
N HIS A 175 -26.12 -19.35 -2.75
CA HIS A 175 -26.56 -20.73 -2.81
C HIS A 175 -25.73 -21.54 -3.82
N HIS A 176 -25.55 -21.03 -5.04
CA HIS A 176 -24.75 -21.70 -6.06
C HIS A 176 -23.25 -21.75 -5.72
N LEU A 177 -22.69 -20.73 -5.08
CA LEU A 177 -21.30 -20.79 -4.58
C LEU A 177 -21.12 -21.87 -3.52
N GLN A 178 -22.07 -22.05 -2.60
CA GLN A 178 -22.04 -23.11 -1.59
C GLN A 178 -22.15 -24.50 -2.21
N LEU A 179 -23.00 -24.65 -3.24
CA LEU A 179 -23.07 -25.89 -4.02
C LEU A 179 -21.74 -26.16 -4.74
N GLY A 180 -21.16 -25.13 -5.37
CA GLY A 180 -19.84 -25.20 -6.01
C GLY A 180 -18.73 -25.61 -5.04
N GLU A 181 -18.71 -25.03 -3.84
CA GLU A 181 -17.78 -25.37 -2.75
C GLU A 181 -17.91 -26.82 -2.31
N SER A 182 -19.15 -27.30 -2.13
CA SER A 182 -19.40 -28.69 -1.72
C SER A 182 -18.88 -29.74 -2.72
N LEU A 183 -18.71 -29.33 -3.98
CA LEU A 183 -18.25 -30.15 -5.10
C LEU A 183 -16.83 -29.79 -5.56
N SER A 184 -16.13 -28.88 -4.87
CA SER A 184 -14.88 -28.29 -5.36
C SER A 184 -13.65 -29.18 -5.22
N GLY A 185 -13.76 -30.36 -4.61
CA GLY A 185 -12.61 -31.20 -4.21
C GLY A 185 -11.69 -31.66 -5.35
N SER A 186 -12.15 -31.57 -6.61
CA SER A 186 -11.38 -31.89 -7.82
C SER A 186 -11.02 -30.67 -8.67
N LEU A 187 -11.33 -29.46 -8.21
CA LEU A 187 -10.97 -28.23 -8.90
C LEU A 187 -9.50 -27.85 -8.63
N ASP A 188 -8.97 -26.94 -9.43
CA ASP A 188 -7.65 -26.38 -9.20
C ASP A 188 -7.62 -25.51 -7.94
N GLU A 189 -6.43 -25.40 -7.33
CA GLU A 189 -6.23 -24.70 -6.07
C GLU A 189 -6.63 -23.22 -6.14
N ALA A 190 -6.40 -22.56 -7.29
CA ALA A 190 -6.75 -21.16 -7.46
C ALA A 190 -8.27 -20.97 -7.44
N THR A 191 -9.02 -21.83 -8.13
CA THR A 191 -10.49 -21.81 -8.09
C THR A 191 -11.02 -22.08 -6.69
N MET A 192 -10.49 -23.09 -5.98
CA MET A 192 -10.92 -23.38 -4.61
C MET A 192 -10.67 -22.21 -3.65
N LYS A 193 -9.51 -21.54 -3.77
CA LYS A 193 -9.21 -20.35 -2.98
C LYS A 193 -10.11 -19.16 -3.32
N ALA A 194 -10.58 -19.04 -4.55
CA ALA A 194 -11.44 -17.94 -4.97
C ALA A 194 -12.88 -18.05 -4.42
N ILE A 195 -13.40 -19.25 -4.15
CA ILE A 195 -14.79 -19.45 -3.72
C ILE A 195 -15.11 -18.71 -2.41
N PRO A 196 -14.30 -18.82 -1.33
CA PRO A 196 -14.52 -18.06 -0.11
C PRO A 196 -14.54 -16.54 -0.32
N HIS A 197 -13.66 -16.01 -1.18
CA HIS A 197 -13.64 -14.58 -1.52
C HIS A 197 -14.92 -14.15 -2.23
N LYS A 198 -15.42 -14.94 -3.18
CA LYS A 198 -16.70 -14.66 -3.88
C LYS A 198 -17.89 -14.70 -2.92
N LEU A 199 -17.93 -15.68 -2.01
CA LEU A 199 -18.95 -15.77 -0.96
C LEU A 199 -18.89 -14.55 -0.03
N SER A 200 -17.70 -14.17 0.41
CA SER A 200 -17.48 -12.97 1.23
C SER A 200 -18.00 -11.71 0.53
N ASP A 201 -17.69 -11.52 -0.75
CA ASP A 201 -18.19 -10.37 -1.53
C ASP A 201 -19.72 -10.34 -1.60
N CYS A 202 -20.37 -11.49 -1.86
CA CYS A 202 -21.83 -11.57 -1.90
C CYS A 202 -22.46 -11.22 -0.54
N TYR A 203 -21.94 -11.76 0.55
CA TYR A 203 -22.40 -11.42 1.91
C TYR A 203 -22.20 -9.94 2.23
N ARG A 204 -21.07 -9.35 1.85
CA ARG A 204 -20.79 -7.92 2.07
C ARG A 204 -21.72 -7.03 1.23
N ARG A 205 -22.04 -7.41 -0.01
CA ARG A 205 -23.02 -6.70 -0.83
C ARG A 205 -24.43 -6.77 -0.24
N LEU A 206 -24.85 -7.95 0.25
CA LEU A 206 -26.12 -8.08 0.97
C LEU A 206 -26.15 -7.26 2.25
N ALA A 207 -25.04 -7.22 3.00
CA ALA A 207 -24.93 -6.36 4.18
C ALA A 207 -25.10 -4.88 3.83
N ALA A 208 -24.49 -4.43 2.73
CA ALA A 208 -24.64 -3.06 2.24
C ALA A 208 -26.09 -2.75 1.83
N VAL A 209 -26.80 -3.70 1.23
CA VAL A 209 -28.24 -3.56 0.93
C VAL A 209 -29.06 -3.46 2.21
N ALA A 210 -28.80 -4.32 3.21
CA ALA A 210 -29.47 -4.28 4.50
C ALA A 210 -29.23 -2.96 5.25
N GLU A 211 -28.01 -2.43 5.21
CA GLU A 211 -27.66 -1.14 5.82
C GLU A 211 -28.34 0.03 5.09
N THR A 212 -28.25 0.09 3.76
CA THR A 212 -28.67 1.28 3.00
C THR A 212 -30.16 1.32 2.69
N GLN A 213 -30.77 0.20 2.31
CA GLN A 213 -32.19 0.15 1.90
C GLN A 213 -33.11 -0.15 3.07
N ASN A 214 -32.71 -1.08 3.94
CA ASN A 214 -33.56 -1.56 5.03
C ASN A 214 -33.28 -0.83 6.35
N GLN A 215 -32.16 -0.09 6.45
CA GLN A 215 -31.69 0.54 7.69
C GLN A 215 -31.63 -0.46 8.86
N ASP A 216 -31.29 -1.71 8.55
CA ASP A 216 -31.27 -2.84 9.48
C ASP A 216 -29.81 -3.21 9.82
N ASP A 217 -29.23 -2.45 10.75
CA ASP A 217 -27.87 -2.68 11.24
C ASP A 217 -27.67 -4.09 11.82
N PRO A 218 -28.61 -4.66 12.62
CA PRO A 218 -28.51 -6.04 13.09
C PRO A 218 -28.41 -7.07 11.95
N ALA A 219 -29.21 -6.92 10.90
CA ALA A 219 -29.13 -7.80 9.73
C ALA A 219 -27.80 -7.63 8.99
N ALA A 220 -27.34 -6.39 8.80
CA ALA A 220 -26.05 -6.09 8.16
C ALA A 220 -24.89 -6.70 8.94
N ILE A 221 -24.86 -6.54 10.27
CA ILE A 221 -23.87 -7.16 11.16
C ILE A 221 -23.84 -8.68 10.97
N LYS A 222 -25.01 -9.34 11.00
CA LYS A 222 -25.10 -10.80 10.84
C LYS A 222 -24.57 -11.27 9.48
N LEU A 223 -24.78 -10.49 8.42
CA LEU A 223 -24.27 -10.79 7.08
C LEU A 223 -22.75 -10.60 7.00
N LEU A 224 -22.21 -9.54 7.61
CA LEU A 224 -20.76 -9.31 7.68
C LEU A 224 -20.05 -10.35 8.55
N GLU A 225 -20.65 -10.79 9.65
CA GLU A 225 -20.13 -11.91 10.46
C GLU A 225 -20.08 -13.22 9.66
N LYS A 226 -21.09 -13.48 8.82
CA LYS A 226 -21.06 -14.61 7.87
C LYS A 226 -19.95 -14.44 6.83
N SER A 227 -19.74 -13.23 6.29
CA SER A 227 -18.62 -12.93 5.38
C SER A 227 -17.29 -13.29 6.04
N LEU A 228 -17.03 -12.81 7.27
CA LEU A 228 -15.79 -13.12 8.02
C LEU A 228 -15.64 -14.61 8.33
N SER A 229 -16.74 -15.33 8.57
CA SER A 229 -16.68 -16.79 8.82
C SER A 229 -16.23 -17.60 7.61
N VAL A 230 -16.43 -17.07 6.41
CA VAL A 230 -16.02 -17.70 5.15
C VAL A 230 -14.65 -17.22 4.72
N CYS A 231 -14.40 -15.90 4.78
CA CYS A 231 -13.11 -15.32 4.46
C CYS A 231 -12.82 -14.10 5.34
N ASP A 232 -11.69 -14.11 6.02
CA ASP A 232 -11.26 -13.02 6.88
C ASP A 232 -10.63 -11.89 6.05
N GLU A 233 -11.45 -10.93 5.62
CA GLU A 233 -11.03 -9.83 4.75
C GLU A 233 -11.01 -8.49 5.49
N PRO A 234 -9.94 -7.67 5.33
CA PRO A 234 -9.85 -6.35 5.96
C PRO A 234 -11.01 -5.41 5.61
N LEU A 235 -11.53 -5.51 4.38
CA LEU A 235 -12.68 -4.72 3.94
C LEU A 235 -13.95 -5.03 4.74
N THR A 236 -14.19 -6.31 5.06
CA THR A 236 -15.35 -6.74 5.85
C THR A 236 -15.19 -6.33 7.31
N ARG A 237 -13.99 -6.49 7.89
CA ARG A 237 -13.69 -6.01 9.25
C ARG A 237 -13.91 -4.51 9.38
N ARG A 238 -13.45 -3.72 8.41
CA ARG A 238 -13.65 -2.26 8.38
C ARG A 238 -15.15 -1.90 8.33
N ALA A 239 -15.92 -2.55 7.47
CA ALA A 239 -17.37 -2.31 7.38
C ALA A 239 -18.09 -2.66 8.69
N LEU A 240 -17.74 -3.79 9.29
CA LEU A 240 -18.30 -4.23 10.56
C LEU A 240 -17.94 -3.26 11.71
N ALA A 241 -16.69 -2.78 11.72
CA ALA A 241 -16.22 -1.80 12.69
C ALA A 241 -16.99 -0.47 12.58
N ALA A 242 -17.25 0.01 11.36
CA ALA A 242 -18.00 1.24 11.14
C ALA A 242 -19.44 1.14 11.67
N ILE A 243 -20.12 0.02 11.43
CA ILE A 243 -21.48 -0.20 11.94
C ILE A 243 -21.45 -0.31 13.48
N TYR A 244 -20.47 -1.03 14.05
CA TYR A 244 -20.33 -1.13 15.50
C TYR A 244 -20.04 0.22 16.16
N ALA A 245 -19.23 1.08 15.53
CA ALA A 245 -18.97 2.43 16.00
C ALA A 245 -20.25 3.26 16.03
N ARG A 246 -21.01 3.29 14.92
CA ARG A 246 -22.26 4.06 14.80
C ARG A 246 -23.36 3.56 15.73
N THR A 247 -23.40 2.27 16.02
CA THR A 247 -24.39 1.65 16.94
C THR A 247 -23.97 1.73 18.41
N GLY A 248 -22.83 2.36 18.72
CA GLY A 248 -22.33 2.55 20.10
C GLY A 248 -21.61 1.35 20.68
N ASN A 249 -21.37 0.29 19.91
CA ASN A 249 -20.60 -0.88 20.32
C ASN A 249 -19.09 -0.67 20.07
N SER A 250 -18.52 0.32 20.75
CA SER A 250 -17.13 0.73 20.47
C SER A 250 -16.08 -0.34 20.80
N ASP A 251 -16.36 -1.29 21.70
CA ASP A 251 -15.44 -2.40 22.00
C ASP A 251 -15.19 -3.26 20.75
N LYS A 252 -16.27 -3.71 20.11
CA LYS A 252 -16.19 -4.50 18.88
C LYS A 252 -15.67 -3.68 17.70
N ALA A 253 -15.96 -2.38 17.67
CA ALA A 253 -15.44 -1.49 16.64
C ALA A 253 -13.90 -1.38 16.73
N ILE A 254 -13.38 -1.13 17.94
CA ILE A 254 -11.95 -1.07 18.21
C ILE A 254 -11.28 -2.39 17.85
N GLU A 255 -11.82 -3.53 18.29
CA GLU A 255 -11.27 -4.86 17.97
C GLU A 255 -11.12 -5.08 16.46
N ASN A 256 -12.15 -4.72 15.67
CA ASN A 256 -12.11 -4.89 14.22
C ASN A 256 -11.16 -3.91 13.53
N TYR A 257 -11.11 -2.64 13.97
CA TYR A 257 -10.15 -1.67 13.42
C TYR A 257 -8.70 -1.98 13.80
N GLU A 258 -8.45 -2.49 15.01
CA GLU A 258 -7.12 -2.94 15.45
C GLU A 258 -6.63 -4.10 14.58
N ALA A 259 -7.49 -5.10 14.31
CA ALA A 259 -7.14 -6.20 13.41
C ALA A 259 -6.70 -5.68 12.03
N VAL A 260 -7.48 -4.78 11.42
CA VAL A 260 -7.14 -4.20 10.11
C VAL A 260 -5.87 -3.35 10.17
N SER A 261 -5.68 -2.55 11.23
CA SER A 261 -4.48 -1.72 11.39
C SER A 261 -3.20 -2.53 11.62
N ASN A 262 -3.32 -3.75 12.14
CA ASN A 262 -2.18 -4.66 12.32
C ASN A 262 -1.78 -5.33 11.00
N ASP A 263 -2.76 -5.70 10.18
CA ASP A 263 -2.53 -6.35 8.88
C ASP A 263 -2.01 -5.34 7.83
N ASP A 264 -2.58 -4.14 7.80
CA ASP A 264 -2.11 -3.04 6.96
C ASP A 264 -1.78 -1.79 7.79
N PRO A 265 -0.53 -1.68 8.27
CA PRO A 265 -0.08 -0.52 9.04
C PRO A 265 -0.15 0.82 8.28
N ASN A 266 -0.31 0.81 6.96
CA ASN A 266 -0.38 1.99 6.10
C ASN A 266 -1.82 2.40 5.75
N ASN A 267 -2.83 1.68 6.23
CA ASN A 267 -4.22 2.09 6.12
C ASN A 267 -4.52 3.23 7.11
N LEU A 268 -4.21 4.47 6.69
CA LEU A 268 -4.34 5.66 7.53
C LEU A 268 -5.79 5.94 7.92
N GLU A 269 -6.74 5.64 7.04
CA GLU A 269 -8.18 5.83 7.29
C GLU A 269 -8.64 5.02 8.50
N VAL A 270 -8.32 3.72 8.53
CA VAL A 270 -8.65 2.85 9.67
C VAL A 270 -7.96 3.32 10.95
N ARG A 271 -6.72 3.78 10.85
CA ARG A 271 -5.98 4.31 11.99
C ARG A 271 -6.63 5.57 12.56
N HIS A 272 -7.12 6.47 11.71
CA HIS A 272 -7.86 7.67 12.12
C HIS A 272 -9.13 7.29 12.88
N HIS A 273 -9.95 6.38 12.35
CA HIS A 273 -11.16 5.90 13.03
C HIS A 273 -10.86 5.21 14.36
N LEU A 274 -9.79 4.42 14.43
CA LEU A 274 -9.34 3.80 15.67
C LEU A 274 -8.96 4.86 16.72
N ILE A 275 -8.18 5.87 16.32
CA ILE A 275 -7.80 6.98 17.22
C ILE A 275 -9.04 7.70 17.74
N GLU A 276 -9.98 8.06 16.85
CA GLU A 276 -11.23 8.74 17.21
C GLU A 276 -12.00 7.95 18.29
N LEU A 277 -12.22 6.65 18.06
CA LEU A 277 -12.91 5.78 19.02
C LEU A 277 -12.17 5.66 20.35
N LEU A 278 -10.84 5.53 20.32
CA LEU A 278 -10.03 5.47 21.55
C LEU A 278 -10.12 6.78 22.35
N LEU A 279 -10.21 7.93 21.68
CA LEU A 279 -10.38 9.23 22.33
C LEU A 279 -11.77 9.39 22.95
N GLU A 280 -12.82 8.97 22.26
CA GLU A 280 -14.19 8.95 22.80
C GLU A 280 -14.30 8.07 24.05
N ARG A 281 -13.64 6.91 24.02
CA ARG A 281 -13.52 5.95 25.13
C ARG A 281 -12.59 6.43 26.26
N LYS A 282 -11.87 7.54 26.05
CA LYS A 282 -10.85 8.08 26.98
C LYS A 282 -9.70 7.10 27.25
N GLU A 283 -9.43 6.20 26.32
CA GLU A 283 -8.28 5.28 26.34
C GLU A 283 -7.03 6.01 25.82
N PHE A 284 -6.64 7.07 26.54
CA PHE A 284 -5.61 8.01 26.11
C PHE A 284 -4.25 7.36 25.86
N ASP A 285 -3.86 6.34 26.62
CA ASP A 285 -2.59 5.62 26.45
C ASP A 285 -2.52 4.90 25.10
N LYS A 286 -3.60 4.22 24.70
CA LYS A 286 -3.70 3.57 23.40
C LYS A 286 -3.79 4.60 22.28
N ALA A 287 -4.59 5.65 22.47
CA ALA A 287 -4.71 6.74 21.51
C ALA A 287 -3.36 7.41 21.23
N GLN A 288 -2.54 7.65 22.27
CA GLN A 288 -1.19 8.19 22.14
C GLN A 288 -0.32 7.28 21.26
N THR A 289 -0.34 5.97 21.50
CA THR A 289 0.45 4.99 20.74
C THR A 289 0.03 4.97 19.27
N ALA A 290 -1.28 4.94 19.00
CA ALA A 290 -1.83 4.97 17.65
C ALA A 290 -1.49 6.27 16.91
N LEU A 291 -1.56 7.42 17.59
CA LEU A 291 -1.20 8.75 17.08
C LEU A 291 0.29 8.89 16.78
N ILE A 292 1.18 8.34 17.62
CA ILE A 292 2.63 8.34 17.32
C ILE A 292 2.87 7.63 15.99
N GLY A 293 2.33 6.42 15.84
CA GLY A 293 2.47 5.67 14.59
C GLY A 293 1.78 6.32 13.39
N LEU A 294 0.73 7.13 13.61
CA LEU A 294 0.12 7.97 12.57
C LEU A 294 1.09 9.08 12.15
N THR A 295 1.62 9.85 13.10
CA THR A 295 2.51 11.00 12.83
C THR A 295 3.84 10.62 12.18
N ASP A 296 4.30 9.38 12.37
CA ASP A 296 5.48 8.85 11.67
C ASP A 296 5.23 8.66 10.15
N ARG A 297 3.97 8.45 9.75
CA ARG A 297 3.54 8.20 8.37
C ARG A 297 2.95 9.44 7.72
N GLU A 298 2.17 10.19 8.49
CA GLU A 298 1.46 11.39 8.06
C GLU A 298 1.81 12.55 8.99
N LYS A 299 2.76 13.36 8.53
CA LYS A 299 3.16 14.59 9.22
C LYS A 299 2.18 15.71 8.88
N SER A 300 1.29 16.03 9.81
CA SER A 300 0.38 17.17 9.72
C SER A 300 0.37 17.96 11.03
N VAL A 301 0.05 19.24 10.95
CA VAL A 301 -0.05 20.11 12.13
C VAL A 301 -1.15 19.58 13.04
N GLU A 302 -2.27 19.18 12.45
CA GLU A 302 -3.47 18.67 13.12
C GLU A 302 -3.20 17.38 13.89
N ASN A 303 -2.46 16.43 13.31
CA ASN A 303 -2.11 15.16 13.96
C ASN A 303 -1.17 15.40 15.16
N TYR A 304 -0.20 16.31 15.02
CA TYR A 304 0.71 16.66 16.11
C TYR A 304 0.01 17.46 17.22
N GLU A 305 -0.92 18.36 16.89
CA GLU A 305 -1.75 19.05 17.88
C GLU A 305 -2.63 18.08 18.66
N LEU A 306 -3.25 17.11 17.97
CA LEU A 306 -4.04 16.07 18.61
C LEU A 306 -3.18 15.20 19.52
N LEU A 307 -1.98 14.80 19.07
CA LEU A 307 -1.01 14.09 19.90
C LEU A 307 -0.60 14.91 21.14
N ALA A 308 -0.44 16.22 21.00
CA ALA A 308 -0.16 17.09 22.14
C ALA A 308 -1.31 17.12 23.15
N ASP A 309 -2.55 17.23 22.68
CA ASP A 309 -3.74 17.23 23.53
C ASP A 309 -3.91 15.91 24.29
N VAL A 310 -3.67 14.78 23.63
CA VAL A 310 -3.66 13.46 24.29
C VAL A 310 -2.57 13.36 25.34
N ASN A 311 -1.36 13.83 25.03
CA ASN A 311 -0.27 13.87 26.00
C ASN A 311 -0.60 14.75 27.22
N LEU A 312 -1.28 15.88 27.03
CA LEU A 312 -1.76 16.72 28.13
C LEU A 312 -2.78 16.00 29.01
N LYS A 313 -3.71 15.22 28.43
CA LYS A 313 -4.66 14.39 29.19
C LYS A 313 -3.95 13.32 30.03
N LEU A 314 -2.84 12.77 29.51
CA LEU A 314 -1.97 11.83 30.22
C LEU A 314 -0.99 12.50 31.21
N SER A 315 -1.04 13.82 31.37
CA SER A 315 -0.05 14.60 32.13
C SER A 315 1.41 14.43 31.63
N ASN A 316 1.59 13.95 30.41
CA ASN A 316 2.89 13.84 29.74
C ASN A 316 3.26 15.17 29.10
N TYR A 317 3.62 16.16 29.92
CA TYR A 317 4.01 17.49 29.45
C TYR A 317 5.18 17.48 28.48
N ALA A 318 6.18 16.62 28.70
CA ALA A 318 7.35 16.51 27.81
C ALA A 318 6.93 16.04 26.41
N GLY A 319 6.07 15.02 26.33
CA GLY A 319 5.51 14.55 25.06
C GLY A 319 4.66 15.61 24.36
N ALA A 320 3.84 16.36 25.12
CA ALA A 320 3.00 17.43 24.58
C ALA A 320 3.82 18.57 23.98
N VAL A 321 4.85 19.03 24.69
CA VAL A 321 5.78 20.06 24.20
C VAL A 321 6.45 19.61 22.91
N ARG A 322 7.00 18.39 22.89
CA ARG A 322 7.65 17.84 21.69
C ARG A 322 6.70 17.81 20.49
N ALA A 323 5.47 17.36 20.68
CA ALA A 323 4.48 17.32 19.59
C ALA A 323 4.12 18.73 19.09
N LEU A 324 3.94 19.71 19.98
CA LEU A 324 3.69 21.11 19.60
C LEU A 324 4.89 21.76 18.92
N GLU A 325 6.12 21.41 19.32
CA GLU A 325 7.34 21.84 18.63
C GLU A 325 7.37 21.30 17.19
N GLU A 326 7.13 20.00 16.99
CA GLU A 326 7.04 19.38 15.66
C GLU A 326 5.95 20.07 14.81
N ALA A 327 4.76 20.27 15.36
CA ALA A 327 3.69 21.04 14.71
C ALA A 327 4.16 22.44 14.29
N SER A 328 4.89 23.13 15.18
CA SER A 328 5.40 24.49 14.93
C SER A 328 6.54 24.52 13.92
N THR A 329 7.28 23.42 13.75
CA THR A 329 8.28 23.31 12.68
C THR A 329 7.64 23.19 11.31
N LEU A 330 6.49 22.52 11.22
CA LEU A 330 5.72 22.40 9.98
C LEU A 330 5.07 23.73 9.60
N ARG A 331 4.31 24.31 10.54
CA ARG A 331 3.64 25.58 10.33
C ARG A 331 3.56 26.37 11.65
N PRO A 332 4.43 27.35 11.85
CA PRO A 332 4.34 28.19 13.03
C PRO A 332 3.17 29.18 12.87
N THR A 333 2.18 29.08 13.75
CA THR A 333 1.06 30.03 13.86
C THR A 333 1.04 30.66 15.26
N PRO A 334 0.50 31.87 15.42
CA PRO A 334 0.34 32.47 16.75
C PRO A 334 -0.46 31.57 17.70
N GLU A 335 -1.52 30.93 17.23
CA GLU A 335 -2.36 30.04 18.03
C GLU A 335 -1.55 28.85 18.58
N LEU A 336 -0.77 28.21 17.72
CA LEU A 336 0.06 27.06 18.08
C LEU A 336 1.19 27.43 19.03
N LEU A 337 1.87 28.56 18.79
CA LEU A 337 2.91 29.05 19.68
C LEU A 337 2.32 29.47 21.05
N THR A 338 1.10 30.00 21.09
CA THR A 338 0.38 30.28 22.34
C THR A 338 0.08 28.98 23.10
N LYS A 339 -0.36 27.93 22.40
CA LYS A 339 -0.60 26.60 22.98
C LYS A 339 0.70 25.96 23.51
N LEU A 340 1.81 26.08 22.77
CA LEU A 340 3.14 25.64 23.20
C LEU A 340 3.61 26.39 24.45
N ARG A 341 3.54 27.72 24.44
CA ARG A 341 3.93 28.57 25.57
C ARG A 341 3.14 28.22 26.84
N THR A 342 1.81 28.11 26.72
CA THR A 342 0.94 27.78 27.87
C THR A 342 1.25 26.40 28.43
N THR A 343 1.49 25.42 27.55
CA THR A 343 1.92 24.07 27.95
C THR A 343 3.24 24.08 28.70
N LEU A 344 4.24 24.83 28.23
CA LEU A 344 5.54 24.99 28.89
C LEU A 344 5.42 25.66 30.26
N VAL A 345 4.59 26.71 30.39
CA VAL A 345 4.33 27.37 31.69
C VAL A 345 3.70 26.39 32.67
N ASN A 346 2.69 25.63 32.23
CA ASN A 346 2.04 24.62 33.07
C ASN A 346 3.01 23.52 33.49
N TRP A 347 3.88 23.07 32.58
CA TRP A 347 4.92 22.10 32.88
C TRP A 347 5.94 22.63 33.90
N SER A 348 6.38 23.89 33.75
CA SER A 348 7.26 24.54 34.72
C SER A 348 6.63 24.60 36.11
N ASN A 349 5.35 24.97 36.21
CA ASN A 349 4.61 25.00 37.47
C ASN A 349 4.51 23.60 38.11
N MET A 350 4.24 22.57 37.30
CA MET A 350 4.25 21.17 37.77
C MET A 350 5.63 20.78 38.32
N LEU A 351 6.71 21.08 37.60
CA LEU A 351 8.08 20.79 38.04
C LEU A 351 8.45 21.53 39.34
N ILE A 352 7.97 22.77 39.52
CA ILE A 352 8.12 23.50 40.80
C ILE A 352 7.41 22.76 41.93
N SER A 353 6.19 22.27 41.70
CA SER A 353 5.45 21.49 42.70
C SER A 353 6.14 20.18 43.07
N GLU A 354 6.85 19.57 42.13
CA GLU A 354 7.70 18.38 42.33
C GLU A 354 9.08 18.70 42.92
N LYS A 355 9.38 19.97 43.22
CA LYS A 355 10.68 20.47 43.71
C LYS A 355 11.84 20.30 42.72
N LYS A 356 11.55 20.10 41.43
CA LYS A 356 12.54 20.04 40.34
C LYS A 356 12.87 21.44 39.80
N LEU A 357 13.42 22.28 40.66
CA LEU A 357 13.62 23.72 40.37
C LEU A 357 14.53 23.99 39.17
N GLN A 358 15.58 23.20 38.96
CA GLN A 358 16.49 23.39 37.83
C GLN A 358 15.78 23.15 36.48
N GLU A 359 15.07 22.04 36.35
CA GLU A 359 14.28 21.73 35.15
C GLU A 359 13.19 22.79 34.94
N ALA A 360 12.51 23.22 36.00
CA ALA A 360 11.50 24.26 35.93
C ALA A 360 12.05 25.59 35.36
N THR A 361 13.26 25.99 35.76
CA THR A 361 13.90 27.20 35.22
C THR A 361 14.27 27.05 33.74
N ALA A 362 14.72 25.88 33.31
CA ALA A 362 15.01 25.60 31.90
C ALA A 362 13.75 25.65 31.03
N VAL A 363 12.66 25.02 31.49
CA VAL A 363 11.35 25.03 30.82
C VAL A 363 10.78 26.46 30.78
N LYS A 364 10.90 27.24 31.85
CA LYS A 364 10.48 28.65 31.88
C LYS A 364 11.25 29.49 30.86
N GLY A 365 12.57 29.34 30.80
CA GLY A 365 13.39 30.02 29.78
C GLY A 365 13.05 29.59 28.36
N HIS A 366 12.57 28.36 28.16
CA HIS A 366 12.00 27.94 26.87
C HIS A 366 10.69 28.68 26.57
N ALA A 367 9.77 28.76 27.52
CA ALA A 367 8.51 29.51 27.34
C ALA A 367 8.73 30.98 27.00
N GLU A 368 9.75 31.62 27.58
CA GLU A 368 10.15 33.00 27.27
C GLU A 368 10.62 33.14 25.82
N ARG A 369 11.41 32.20 25.29
CA ARG A 369 11.82 32.19 23.87
C ARG A 369 10.62 32.06 22.92
N VAL A 370 9.65 31.21 23.26
CA VAL A 370 8.41 31.07 22.47
C VAL A 370 7.57 32.36 22.54
N ALA A 371 7.56 33.05 23.69
CA ALA A 371 6.90 34.35 23.83
C ALA A 371 7.55 35.44 22.97
N GLU A 372 8.88 35.44 22.85
CA GLU A 372 9.59 36.34 21.92
C GLU A 372 9.21 36.03 20.46
N GLN A 373 9.13 34.76 20.08
CA GLN A 373 8.70 34.35 18.73
C GLN A 373 7.27 34.82 18.44
N LEU A 374 6.35 34.66 19.41
CA LEU A 374 4.98 35.18 19.31
C LEU A 374 4.94 36.69 19.11
N ALA A 375 5.71 37.44 19.88
CA ALA A 375 5.79 38.89 19.78
C ALA A 375 6.34 39.35 18.41
N MET A 376 7.26 38.57 17.82
CA MET A 376 7.76 38.82 16.46
C MET A 376 6.72 38.54 15.37
N MET A 377 5.75 37.67 15.61
CA MET A 377 4.70 37.29 14.65
C MET A 377 3.48 38.22 14.62
N GLY A 378 3.41 39.21 15.52
CA GLY A 378 2.36 40.25 15.48
C GLY A 378 1.01 39.85 16.10
N ALA A 379 0.94 38.80 16.92
CA ALA A 379 -0.25 38.55 17.74
C ALA A 379 -0.40 39.65 18.81
N PRO A 380 -1.60 40.22 19.02
CA PRO A 380 -1.81 41.25 20.00
C PRO A 380 -1.49 40.67 21.37
N VAL A 381 -0.52 41.30 22.04
CA VAL A 381 -0.30 41.12 23.47
C VAL A 381 -1.60 41.57 24.13
N ASN A 382 -2.48 40.63 24.44
CA ASN A 382 -3.39 40.82 25.57
C ASN A 382 -2.47 40.95 26.77
N ALA A 383 -2.16 42.20 27.08
CA ALA A 383 -1.59 42.61 28.33
C ALA A 383 -2.61 42.20 29.39
N ASP A 384 -2.46 40.98 29.90
CA ASP A 384 -2.91 40.69 31.24
C ASP A 384 -2.30 41.78 32.11
N LYS A 385 -3.20 42.49 32.78
CA LYS A 385 -2.95 43.59 33.69
C LYS A 385 -2.05 43.09 34.83
N ASP A 386 -0.75 43.07 34.61
CA ASP A 386 0.19 43.18 35.70
C ASP A 386 0.50 44.68 35.88
N ASN A 387 -0.25 45.29 36.79
CA ASN A 387 0.03 46.63 37.29
C ASN A 387 1.31 46.58 38.14
N GLY A 388 2.45 46.37 37.49
CA GLY A 388 3.78 46.64 38.02
C GLY A 388 4.26 47.96 37.43
N LYS A 389 4.27 49.02 38.24
CA LYS A 389 4.88 50.30 37.89
C LYS A 389 6.38 50.09 37.60
N ASP A 390 6.76 49.99 36.34
CA ASP A 390 8.15 50.20 35.94
C ASP A 390 8.43 51.70 35.95
N GLU A 391 8.82 52.20 37.12
CA GLU A 391 9.58 53.44 37.22
C GLU A 391 10.83 53.29 36.34
N GLN A 392 10.94 54.14 35.31
CA GLN A 392 12.16 54.30 34.50
C GLN A 392 13.32 54.68 35.44
N LYS A 393 14.05 53.68 35.92
CA LYS A 393 15.31 53.87 36.65
C LYS A 393 16.29 54.59 35.72
N ALA A 394 16.74 55.75 36.16
CA ALA A 394 17.84 56.49 35.54
C ALA A 394 19.04 55.55 35.35
N TRP A 395 19.59 55.52 34.14
CA TRP A 395 20.71 54.64 33.78
C TRP A 395 21.93 54.93 34.66
N ASN A 396 22.54 53.87 35.21
CA ASN A 396 23.74 53.96 36.04
C ASN A 396 25.00 53.96 35.13
N PRO A 397 25.93 54.93 35.27
CA PRO A 397 27.20 54.98 34.53
C PRO A 397 28.06 53.71 34.62
N GLY A 398 27.85 52.87 35.64
CA GLY A 398 28.50 51.56 35.79
C GLY A 398 27.82 50.41 35.03
N SER A 399 26.67 50.61 34.39
CA SER A 399 25.95 49.62 33.61
C SER A 399 26.10 49.87 32.10
N THR A 400 25.80 48.88 31.28
CA THR A 400 26.07 48.96 29.83
C THR A 400 25.21 50.06 29.18
N PRO A 401 25.79 50.99 28.39
CA PRO A 401 25.05 52.12 27.82
C PRO A 401 24.13 51.73 26.65
N VAL A 402 24.29 50.52 26.13
CA VAL A 402 23.55 50.02 24.97
C VAL A 402 23.09 48.58 25.19
N SER A 403 21.98 48.21 24.58
CA SER A 403 21.54 46.81 24.45
C SER A 403 21.70 46.35 22.99
N ILE A 404 22.00 45.06 22.78
CA ILE A 404 22.07 44.47 21.44
C ILE A 404 20.69 43.90 21.11
N VAL A 405 19.99 44.53 20.17
CA VAL A 405 18.61 44.18 19.77
C VAL A 405 18.61 43.12 18.67
N PHE A 406 19.68 43.07 17.86
CA PHE A 406 19.85 42.07 16.80
C PHE A 406 21.33 41.76 16.60
N SER A 407 21.63 40.50 16.26
CA SER A 407 22.97 40.08 15.85
C SER A 407 22.87 38.98 14.80
N ARG A 408 23.72 39.06 13.77
CA ARG A 408 23.93 37.98 12.81
C ARG A 408 25.41 37.94 12.47
N ASN A 409 26.05 36.81 12.74
CA ASN A 409 27.43 36.55 12.37
C ASN A 409 27.48 35.32 11.46
N TRP A 410 28.22 35.40 10.37
CA TRP A 410 28.32 34.33 9.40
C TRP A 410 29.74 34.16 8.86
N LEU A 411 30.03 32.95 8.39
CA LEU A 411 31.15 32.68 7.51
C LEU A 411 30.56 32.30 6.15
N ALA A 412 30.77 33.15 5.15
CA ALA A 412 30.26 32.90 3.80
C ALA A 412 30.95 31.68 3.17
N LYS A 413 30.26 31.01 2.25
CA LYS A 413 30.83 29.91 1.46
C LYS A 413 32.06 30.42 0.71
N ASP A 414 33.15 29.66 0.78
CA ASP A 414 34.46 30.00 0.20
C ASP A 414 35.17 31.23 0.81
N SER A 415 34.65 31.80 1.90
CA SER A 415 35.32 32.85 2.67
C SER A 415 36.09 32.27 3.85
N LEU A 416 37.26 32.85 4.14
CA LEU A 416 38.07 32.55 5.31
C LEU A 416 37.94 33.62 6.41
N THR A 417 37.09 34.63 6.22
CA THR A 417 36.93 35.74 7.17
C THR A 417 35.47 35.82 7.63
N PRO A 418 35.21 35.53 8.92
CA PRO A 418 33.88 35.74 9.50
C PRO A 418 33.45 37.20 9.41
N GLU A 419 32.19 37.41 9.10
CA GLU A 419 31.56 38.72 9.08
C GLU A 419 30.40 38.76 10.06
N GLY A 420 30.06 39.95 10.51
CA GLY A 420 28.95 40.14 11.42
C GLY A 420 28.32 41.51 11.30
N LYS A 421 27.05 41.55 11.67
CA LYS A 421 26.30 42.79 11.85
C LYS A 421 25.49 42.74 13.13
N ILE A 422 25.51 43.82 13.88
CA ILE A 422 24.73 43.99 15.10
C ILE A 422 23.90 45.26 15.01
N LYS A 423 22.70 45.22 15.59
CA LYS A 423 21.86 46.39 15.85
C LYS A 423 21.88 46.65 17.34
N ILE A 424 22.28 47.86 17.72
CA ILE A 424 22.34 48.29 19.13
C ILE A 424 21.33 49.39 19.38
N ARG A 425 20.81 49.47 20.61
CA ARG A 425 19.89 50.52 21.07
C ARG A 425 20.50 51.29 22.24
N ASN A 426 20.38 52.61 22.23
CA ASN A 426 20.74 53.44 23.39
C ASN A 426 19.68 53.29 24.49
N ILE A 427 20.09 52.77 25.65
CA ILE A 427 19.21 52.53 26.80
C ILE A 427 19.46 53.50 27.96
N THR A 428 20.30 54.51 27.76
CA THR A 428 20.70 55.43 28.84
C THR A 428 19.67 56.52 29.15
N GLY A 429 18.68 56.72 28.27
CA GLY A 429 17.73 57.83 28.36
C GLY A 429 18.33 59.20 28.00
N MET A 430 19.64 59.29 27.71
CA MET A 430 20.33 60.51 27.26
C MET A 430 21.16 60.27 25.98
N PRO A 431 21.51 61.31 25.20
CA PRO A 431 22.42 61.16 24.07
C PRO A 431 23.83 60.72 24.52
N ILE A 432 24.38 59.68 23.89
CA ILE A 432 25.75 59.23 24.14
C ILE A 432 26.70 59.92 23.16
N THR A 433 27.73 60.60 23.66
CA THR A 433 28.68 61.38 22.83
C THR A 433 30.04 60.72 22.66
N ASP A 434 30.33 59.66 23.40
CA ASP A 434 31.57 58.88 23.25
C ASP A 434 31.28 57.41 23.57
N LEU A 435 31.31 56.56 22.54
CA LEU A 435 31.10 55.13 22.70
C LEU A 435 31.82 54.34 21.61
N ASN A 436 32.67 53.42 22.06
CA ASN A 436 33.29 52.40 21.22
C ASN A 436 32.96 51.03 21.79
N LEU A 437 32.62 50.09 20.90
CA LEU A 437 32.51 48.68 21.22
C LEU A 437 33.69 47.92 20.61
N THR A 438 33.99 46.74 21.12
CA THR A 438 35.02 45.87 20.54
C THR A 438 34.39 44.53 20.20
N ALA A 439 34.45 44.14 18.93
CA ALA A 439 34.14 42.79 18.50
C ALA A 439 35.42 41.94 18.56
N VAL A 440 35.43 40.93 19.42
CA VAL A 440 36.54 39.97 19.55
C VAL A 440 36.12 38.67 18.90
N PHE A 441 36.91 38.22 17.92
CA PHE A 441 36.70 36.93 17.28
C PHE A 441 37.44 35.86 18.07
N TYR A 442 36.72 34.85 18.53
CA TYR A 442 37.24 33.80 19.37
C TYR A 442 36.99 32.44 18.72
N ASP A 443 38.02 31.61 18.72
CA ASP A 443 37.96 30.25 18.21
C ASP A 443 37.85 29.29 19.38
N ASN A 444 36.66 28.73 19.54
CA ASN A 444 36.32 27.81 20.62
C ASN A 444 37.02 26.46 20.46
N THR A 445 37.42 26.09 19.24
CA THR A 445 38.16 24.86 18.96
C THR A 445 39.59 24.94 19.48
N THR A 446 40.29 26.04 19.22
CA THR A 446 41.69 26.23 19.67
C THR A 446 41.81 26.99 20.99
N ARG A 447 40.70 27.52 21.52
CA ARG A 447 40.62 28.40 22.69
C ARG A 447 41.53 29.64 22.59
N LYS A 448 41.67 30.18 21.37
CA LYS A 448 42.50 31.35 21.08
C LYS A 448 41.68 32.48 20.48
N LYS A 449 42.11 33.71 20.77
CA LYS A 449 41.58 34.92 20.16
C LYS A 449 42.14 35.05 18.74
N ASN A 450 41.25 35.16 17.76
CA ASN A 450 41.56 35.28 16.34
C ASN A 450 41.29 36.70 15.82
N GLY A 451 41.76 37.71 16.55
CA GLY A 451 41.64 39.12 16.19
C GLY A 451 40.54 39.88 16.93
N MET A 452 40.53 41.19 16.75
CA MET A 452 39.50 42.09 17.28
C MET A 452 39.33 43.30 16.36
N VAL A 453 38.13 43.88 16.37
CA VAL A 453 37.79 45.09 15.64
C VAL A 453 37.11 46.06 16.58
N MET A 454 37.54 47.32 16.55
CA MET A 454 36.85 48.40 17.24
C MET A 454 35.70 48.92 16.39
N LEU A 455 34.53 49.06 17.00
CA LEU A 455 33.31 49.54 16.37
C LEU A 455 33.00 50.94 16.93
N PRO A 456 33.29 52.01 16.16
CA PRO A 456 32.97 53.36 16.58
C PRO A 456 31.45 53.55 16.56
N VAL A 457 30.85 53.79 17.73
CA VAL A 457 29.40 53.93 17.86
C VAL A 457 28.98 55.38 17.91
N ALA A 458 29.62 56.19 18.76
CA ALA A 458 29.29 57.60 18.95
C ALA A 458 30.55 58.44 19.16
N SER A 459 30.52 59.67 18.66
CA SER A 459 31.54 60.69 18.89
C SER A 459 30.89 62.06 19.12
N GLN A 460 31.63 63.05 19.59
CA GLN A 460 31.10 64.39 19.84
C GLN A 460 30.47 65.01 18.58
N ALA A 461 31.00 64.72 17.40
CA ALA A 461 30.45 65.19 16.12
C ALA A 461 29.19 64.40 15.67
N ARG A 462 28.99 63.18 16.18
CA ARG A 462 27.85 62.32 15.83
C ARG A 462 27.35 61.55 17.06
N PRO A 463 26.56 62.21 17.94
CA PRO A 463 26.02 61.56 19.12
C PRO A 463 25.08 60.39 18.75
N PHE A 464 24.82 59.52 19.72
CA PHE A 464 23.85 58.44 19.63
C PHE A 464 22.63 58.79 20.50
N PRO A 465 21.52 59.26 19.89
CA PRO A 465 20.30 59.67 20.60
C PRO A 465 19.69 58.56 21.48
N PRO A 466 18.96 58.93 22.56
CA PRO A 466 18.30 57.97 23.44
C PRO A 466 17.20 57.20 22.73
N GLY A 467 17.12 55.89 22.98
CA GLY A 467 16.12 55.00 22.38
C GLY A 467 16.31 54.67 20.90
N GLU A 468 17.26 55.31 20.21
CA GLU A 468 17.51 55.07 18.79
C GLU A 468 18.31 53.76 18.59
N ASP A 469 18.09 53.13 17.43
CA ASP A 469 18.81 51.94 17.00
C ASP A 469 19.91 52.28 15.98
N ARG A 470 21.08 51.63 16.06
CA ARG A 470 22.17 51.79 15.10
C ARG A 470 22.73 50.45 14.65
N TRP A 471 22.98 50.34 13.34
CA TRP A 471 23.65 49.18 12.75
C TRP A 471 25.17 49.35 12.75
N LEU A 472 25.87 48.29 13.15
CA LEU A 472 27.31 48.19 13.08
C LEU A 472 27.67 46.92 12.31
N TYR A 473 28.64 47.03 11.42
CA TYR A 473 29.16 45.94 10.60
C TYR A 473 30.63 45.73 10.90
N PHE A 474 31.07 44.48 10.89
CA PHE A 474 32.45 44.13 11.18
C PHE A 474 32.85 42.83 10.48
N SER A 475 34.15 42.71 10.20
CA SER A 475 34.77 41.55 9.59
C SER A 475 36.01 41.14 10.37
N CYS A 476 36.30 39.84 10.43
CA CYS A 476 37.47 39.34 11.11
C CYS A 476 38.74 39.79 10.39
N PRO A 477 39.72 40.38 11.08
CA PRO A 477 40.97 40.83 10.45
C PRO A 477 41.92 39.67 10.12
N HIS A 478 41.67 38.49 10.68
CA HIS A 478 42.47 37.29 10.43
C HIS A 478 41.62 36.21 9.76
N THR A 479 42.28 35.35 8.99
CA THR A 479 41.64 34.16 8.44
C THR A 479 41.44 33.09 9.50
N VAL A 480 40.35 32.34 9.35
CA VAL A 480 39.98 31.23 10.25
C VAL A 480 39.84 29.95 9.44
N ARG A 481 39.96 28.81 10.12
CA ARG A 481 39.76 27.51 9.46
C ARG A 481 38.28 27.21 9.34
N ALA A 482 37.86 26.72 8.17
CA ALA A 482 36.46 26.48 7.85
C ALA A 482 35.80 25.40 8.73
N ASP A 483 36.58 24.52 9.35
CA ASP A 483 36.14 23.44 10.24
C ASP A 483 35.99 23.87 11.71
N HIS A 484 36.56 25.00 12.13
CA HIS A 484 36.56 25.44 13.53
C HIS A 484 35.22 26.03 14.02
N GLN A 485 34.93 25.92 15.32
CA GLN A 485 33.79 26.57 15.95
C GLN A 485 34.15 27.99 16.38
N LEU A 486 33.47 28.97 15.80
CA LEU A 486 33.81 30.39 15.95
C LEU A 486 32.70 31.15 16.65
N ALA A 487 33.10 32.11 17.48
CA ALA A 487 32.21 33.02 18.17
C ALA A 487 32.71 34.46 18.06
N VAL A 488 31.78 35.41 18.15
CA VAL A 488 32.09 36.85 18.30
C VAL A 488 31.62 37.31 19.66
N VAL A 489 32.55 37.83 20.44
CA VAL A 489 32.31 38.42 21.75
C VAL A 489 32.30 39.94 21.61
N ILE A 490 31.20 40.59 21.99
CA ILE A 490 31.10 42.05 22.01
C ILE A 490 31.48 42.55 23.40
N LEU A 491 32.40 43.51 23.46
CA LEU A 491 32.88 44.14 24.69
C LEU A 491 32.61 45.65 24.67
N TRP A 492 32.37 46.22 25.85
CA TRP A 492 32.36 47.67 26.10
C TRP A 492 33.36 47.98 27.21
N GLN A 493 34.37 48.80 26.94
CA GLN A 493 35.45 49.11 27.89
C GLN A 493 36.06 47.85 28.55
N GLY A 494 36.20 46.77 27.77
CA GLY A 494 36.70 45.48 28.27
C GLY A 494 35.69 44.61 29.02
N ARG A 495 34.48 45.12 29.31
CA ARG A 495 33.40 44.36 29.94
C ARG A 495 32.61 43.56 28.90
N PHE A 496 32.31 42.33 29.24
CA PHE A 496 31.52 41.42 28.42
C PHE A 496 30.07 41.92 28.26
N LEU A 497 29.61 42.07 27.02
CA LEU A 497 28.20 42.34 26.72
C LEU A 497 27.47 41.05 26.38
N LYS A 498 27.89 40.38 25.31
CA LYS A 498 27.26 39.16 24.80
C LYS A 498 28.20 38.42 23.85
N GLU A 499 28.07 37.11 23.82
CA GLU A 499 28.72 36.22 22.85
C GLU A 499 27.70 35.72 21.85
N PHE A 500 28.09 35.61 20.58
CA PHE A 500 27.27 35.13 19.49
C PHE A 500 28.02 34.11 18.65
N PRO A 501 27.43 32.95 18.32
CA PRO A 501 28.06 31.99 17.44
C PRO A 501 28.15 32.53 16.01
N VAL A 502 29.15 32.11 15.25
CA VAL A 502 29.28 32.37 13.82
C VAL A 502 28.66 31.22 13.04
N THR A 503 27.61 31.50 12.27
CA THR A 503 26.94 30.48 11.45
C THR A 503 27.65 30.29 10.12
N LYS A 504 28.06 29.06 9.81
CA LYS A 504 28.69 28.73 8.52
C LYS A 504 27.62 28.57 7.44
N GLN A 505 27.73 29.29 6.34
CA GLN A 505 26.86 29.11 5.18
C GLN A 505 27.40 27.95 4.34
N ARG A 506 26.55 26.96 4.04
CA ARG A 506 26.90 25.77 3.24
C ARG A 506 26.84 26.04 1.74
#